data_AF-A0A7J9VXF3-F1
#
_entry.id   AF-A0A7J9VXF3-F1
#
_cell.length_a   1.000
_cell.length_b   1.000
_cell.length_c   1.000
_cell.angle_alpha   90.00
_cell.angle_beta   90.00
_cell.angle_gamma   90.00
#
_symmetry.space_group_name_H-M   'P 1'
#
loop_
_entity.id
_entity.type
_entity.pdbx_description
1 polymer ?
#
loop_
_entity_poly.entity_id
_entity_poly.type
_entity_poly.pdbx_seq_one_letter_code
_entity_poly.pdbx_strand_id
1 'polypeptide(L)'
;MSRVLRAAPLAALLLAVLLSFSIAAAKAQPPDPGDPGEPSSSGNAGESAQHSELPPTLQRPPLLRRPAPLGPAAPEPPVSAPLPVAGKGPVGYDHYRRLDALPALPVGVQTLQFSSFDRTGGNDDGFSGRFSCLRLDPAGCVIAERQGAGEVASIWFTRDGGDVRRTGNIKIELDGRTVLDAPLQDVVDGRLGAPFVYPLVANADLSSGGVFIKVPMPFRESMRITTQSNPFFHHVTYRAFDDATGVATFDPAEPATDVIDVLRDAGFRDPKPAELGAQRAAAEFGPLAPQDSVVLGSVTGPGSISELKLRIPQIVPRDRVSDEILGGTKLRLTFDGVRTVDIPLGEFFGSGLGEYEVRSLFTAMDTAPDGWYTSWWPMPYASSAVVELVNGSPHPISRGDVELVHAASPQWALELSPLGDAGYFGSEWHRGDTTPGQDWVFTEQSGRGKFMGVTSAMTGLTPGDDSAFNNIRGYLEGDERAVIDSANTVGFHGTGTEDYFEGGWYFNRGPFSNAQNGNTAHELRTPDCPFSCDSAYRFHVADAIPFQSRLVFGMEHGPLNDMPARYSTGSFHYAKRPLGS
;
A
#
# COMPACT_ATOMS: atom_id res chain seq x y z
N MET A 1 -81.69 -29.36 5.29
CA MET A 1 -81.05 -30.68 5.46
C MET A 1 -79.97 -30.55 6.52
N SER A 2 -80.11 -31.30 7.62
CA SER A 2 -79.40 -31.13 8.89
C SER A 2 -78.31 -32.22 9.11
N ARG A 3 -77.46 -31.98 10.13
CA ARG A 3 -76.55 -32.90 10.89
C ARG A 3 -75.16 -33.11 10.27
N VAL A 4 -74.02 -32.77 10.90
CA VAL A 4 -73.40 -33.08 12.23
C VAL A 4 -73.00 -34.56 12.40
N LEU A 5 -71.69 -34.86 12.51
CA LEU A 5 -70.97 -35.49 13.66
C LEU A 5 -69.57 -36.09 13.30
N ARG A 6 -68.53 -35.70 14.09
CA ARG A 6 -67.34 -36.44 14.66
C ARG A 6 -66.37 -37.20 13.70
N ALA A 7 -65.07 -37.42 13.95
CA ALA A 7 -64.24 -37.56 15.16
C ALA A 7 -62.72 -37.30 14.89
N ALA A 8 -61.93 -37.22 15.97
CA ALA A 8 -60.47 -36.94 16.11
C ALA A 8 -59.53 -38.10 15.66
N PRO A 9 -58.16 -38.07 15.80
CA PRO A 9 -57.34 -37.85 17.04
C PRO A 9 -56.24 -36.76 16.92
N LEU A 10 -55.75 -36.08 17.99
CA LEU A 10 -54.72 -36.45 19.01
C LEU A 10 -53.35 -36.90 18.44
N ALA A 11 -52.17 -36.71 19.04
CA ALA A 11 -51.55 -35.83 20.04
C ALA A 11 -50.12 -36.41 20.27
N ALA A 12 -49.15 -35.53 20.53
CA ALA A 12 -47.85 -35.68 21.21
C ALA A 12 -47.24 -37.07 21.53
N LEU A 13 -45.93 -37.23 21.25
CA LEU A 13 -44.96 -37.66 22.29
C LEU A 13 -43.49 -37.34 21.90
N LEU A 14 -42.80 -36.67 22.83
CA LEU A 14 -41.34 -36.58 22.94
C LEU A 14 -40.71 -37.97 23.03
N LEU A 15 -39.52 -38.15 22.45
CA LEU A 15 -38.50 -39.02 23.04
C LEU A 15 -37.09 -38.44 22.78
N ALA A 16 -36.43 -38.07 23.86
CA ALA A 16 -35.03 -37.66 23.90
C ALA A 16 -34.12 -38.90 23.84
N VAL A 17 -33.03 -38.81 23.07
CA VAL A 17 -31.86 -39.68 23.22
C VAL A 17 -30.61 -38.80 23.23
N LEU A 18 -30.02 -38.69 24.43
CA LEU A 18 -28.66 -38.22 24.70
C LEU A 18 -27.70 -39.39 24.52
N LEU A 19 -26.64 -39.22 23.73
CA LEU A 19 -25.30 -39.83 23.90
C LEU A 19 -24.37 -39.18 22.86
N SER A 20 -23.51 -38.23 23.26
CA SER A 20 -22.11 -38.45 23.68
C SER A 20 -21.11 -38.46 22.52
N PHE A 21 -20.32 -37.38 22.38
CA PHE A 21 -18.94 -37.47 21.91
C PHE A 21 -18.06 -36.47 22.66
N SER A 22 -17.02 -37.01 23.30
CA SER A 22 -15.98 -36.33 24.07
C SER A 22 -14.92 -35.72 23.16
N ILE A 23 -14.41 -34.53 23.52
CA ILE A 23 -13.05 -34.10 23.18
C ILE A 23 -12.37 -33.66 24.49
N ALA A 24 -11.17 -34.18 24.70
CA ALA A 24 -10.40 -34.12 25.93
C ALA A 24 -9.80 -32.73 26.16
N ALA A 25 -10.04 -32.19 27.36
CA ALA A 25 -9.27 -31.09 27.94
C ALA A 25 -8.12 -31.67 28.76
N ALA A 26 -6.89 -31.29 28.41
CA ALA A 26 -5.71 -31.56 29.25
C ALA A 26 -5.74 -30.60 30.45
N LYS A 27 -6.06 -31.14 31.64
CA LYS A 27 -5.87 -30.47 32.93
C LYS A 27 -4.43 -30.71 33.40
N ALA A 28 -3.69 -29.64 33.61
CA ALA A 28 -2.48 -29.67 34.41
C ALA A 28 -2.86 -29.72 35.91
N GLN A 29 -2.24 -30.62 36.64
CA GLN A 29 -2.43 -30.90 38.06
C GLN A 29 -1.34 -30.17 38.89
N PRO A 30 -1.62 -29.71 40.12
CA PRO A 30 -0.73 -28.83 40.88
C PRO A 30 0.32 -29.61 41.68
N PRO A 31 1.42 -28.98 42.16
CA PRO A 31 2.30 -29.58 43.15
C PRO A 31 1.84 -29.25 44.60
N ASP A 32 1.97 -30.25 45.48
CA ASP A 32 1.76 -30.22 46.95
C ASP A 32 3.14 -30.09 47.68
N PRO A 33 3.26 -29.87 49.01
CA PRO A 33 4.16 -28.87 49.58
C PRO A 33 5.34 -29.50 50.36
N GLY A 34 6.35 -28.69 50.68
CA GLY A 34 7.44 -29.10 51.57
C GLY A 34 8.48 -28.01 51.82
N ASP A 35 8.27 -27.25 52.89
CA ASP A 35 9.21 -26.34 53.58
C ASP A 35 10.17 -27.17 54.49
N PRO A 36 11.27 -26.67 55.14
CA PRO A 36 11.57 -25.28 55.48
C PRO A 36 13.01 -24.76 55.34
N GLY A 37 13.13 -23.43 55.29
CA GLY A 37 14.41 -22.73 55.41
C GLY A 37 14.34 -21.20 55.34
N GLU A 38 13.76 -20.57 56.36
CA GLU A 38 13.95 -19.15 56.69
C GLU A 38 15.43 -18.86 57.13
N PRO A 39 15.94 -17.59 57.12
CA PRO A 39 15.27 -16.43 57.71
C PRO A 39 15.31 -15.10 56.93
N SER A 40 14.19 -14.39 57.12
CA SER A 40 13.98 -12.94 57.29
C SER A 40 15.11 -11.93 56.99
N SER A 41 14.73 -10.89 56.24
CA SER A 41 14.79 -9.53 56.80
C SER A 41 13.71 -8.63 56.20
N SER A 42 12.94 -8.05 57.10
CA SER A 42 11.85 -7.10 56.90
C SER A 42 12.37 -5.68 56.64
N GLY A 43 11.72 -4.96 55.73
CA GLY A 43 11.83 -3.50 55.60
C GLY A 43 10.51 -2.94 55.07
N ASN A 44 9.80 -2.23 55.95
CA ASN A 44 8.45 -1.68 55.76
C ASN A 44 8.52 -0.20 55.29
N ALA A 45 7.34 0.36 54.98
CA ALA A 45 7.02 1.75 54.58
C ALA A 45 7.03 1.98 53.05
N GLY A 46 5.95 2.44 52.39
CA GLY A 46 4.89 3.34 52.82
C GLY A 46 5.27 4.78 52.48
N GLU A 47 4.69 5.35 51.41
CA GLU A 47 4.20 6.74 51.32
C GLU A 47 4.02 7.26 49.88
N SER A 48 2.86 7.92 49.71
CA SER A 48 2.52 9.09 48.89
C SER A 48 3.15 9.30 47.50
N ALA A 49 2.24 9.39 46.53
CA ALA A 49 2.39 10.13 45.30
C ALA A 49 2.78 11.60 45.58
N GLN A 50 3.88 12.04 44.98
CA GLN A 50 4.17 13.45 44.71
C GLN A 50 4.48 13.61 43.23
N HIS A 51 3.89 14.65 42.65
CA HIS A 51 4.22 15.20 41.34
C HIS A 51 5.74 15.37 41.20
N SER A 52 6.30 14.87 40.10
CA SER A 52 7.64 15.23 39.66
C SER A 52 7.57 15.72 38.21
N GLU A 53 8.23 16.85 38.03
CA GLU A 53 8.29 17.70 36.85
C GLU A 53 8.93 17.02 35.64
N LEU A 54 8.51 17.48 34.45
CA LEU A 54 9.12 17.20 33.15
C LEU A 54 10.59 17.66 33.10
N PRO A 55 11.52 16.88 32.53
CA PRO A 55 12.84 17.39 32.16
C PRO A 55 12.83 18.09 30.79
N PRO A 56 13.81 18.98 30.51
CA PRO A 56 13.64 20.09 29.57
C PRO A 56 14.08 19.81 28.12
N THR A 57 13.32 20.41 27.20
CA THR A 57 13.69 20.94 25.86
C THR A 57 14.86 20.30 25.11
N LEU A 58 14.53 19.59 24.03
CA LEU A 58 15.41 19.36 22.89
C LEU A 58 15.79 20.70 22.25
N GLN A 59 17.09 20.95 22.17
CA GLN A 59 17.68 22.13 21.55
C GLN A 59 17.41 22.18 20.04
N ARG A 60 17.08 23.38 19.57
CA ARG A 60 16.96 23.75 18.15
C ARG A 60 18.24 23.41 17.35
N PRO A 61 18.13 22.93 16.09
CA PRO A 61 19.29 22.82 15.22
C PRO A 61 19.80 24.23 14.81
N PRO A 62 21.11 24.41 14.56
CA PRO A 62 21.70 25.72 14.33
C PRO A 62 21.37 26.28 12.93
N LEU A 63 21.33 27.60 12.90
CA LEU A 63 21.05 28.47 11.76
C LEU A 63 22.00 28.24 10.56
N LEU A 64 21.39 28.16 9.37
CA LEU A 64 21.84 28.61 8.05
C LEU A 64 23.36 28.76 7.84
N ARG A 65 23.96 27.77 7.17
CA ARG A 65 25.25 27.95 6.47
C ARG A 65 25.02 28.75 5.18
N ARG A 66 25.92 29.70 4.91
CA ARG A 66 26.03 30.44 3.64
C ARG A 66 26.18 29.49 2.44
N PRO A 67 25.60 29.82 1.27
CA PRO A 67 25.72 28.99 0.08
C PRO A 67 27.17 28.91 -0.41
N ALA A 68 27.61 27.71 -0.74
CA ALA A 68 28.88 27.44 -1.40
C ALA A 68 28.85 27.93 -2.87
N PRO A 69 30.00 28.28 -3.48
CA PRO A 69 30.05 28.67 -4.88
C PRO A 69 29.62 27.50 -5.78
N LEU A 70 28.81 27.83 -6.79
CA LEU A 70 28.28 26.91 -7.81
C LEU A 70 29.41 26.09 -8.43
N GLY A 71 29.39 24.78 -8.20
CA GLY A 71 30.16 23.81 -8.97
C GLY A 71 29.68 23.75 -10.42
N PRO A 72 30.43 23.10 -11.31
CA PRO A 72 30.03 22.95 -12.70
C PRO A 72 28.65 22.27 -12.80
N ALA A 73 27.83 22.74 -13.72
CA ALA A 73 26.47 22.26 -13.94
C ALA A 73 26.41 20.73 -13.98
N ALA A 74 25.46 20.16 -13.24
CA ALA A 74 25.11 18.75 -13.36
C ALA A 74 24.76 18.45 -14.84
N PRO A 75 25.08 17.26 -15.35
CA PRO A 75 24.69 16.88 -16.70
C PRO A 75 23.17 17.03 -16.85
N GLU A 76 22.73 17.58 -17.99
CA GLU A 76 21.30 17.72 -18.30
C GLU A 76 20.60 16.36 -18.17
N PRO A 77 19.41 16.30 -17.55
CA PRO A 77 18.68 15.06 -17.41
C PRO A 77 18.38 14.47 -18.79
N PRO A 78 18.44 13.13 -18.94
CA PRO A 78 18.13 12.49 -20.21
C PRO A 78 16.69 12.82 -20.61
N VAL A 79 16.51 13.26 -21.86
CA VAL A 79 15.19 13.44 -22.48
C VAL A 79 14.58 12.07 -22.74
N SER A 80 13.27 11.92 -22.47
CA SER A 80 12.56 10.65 -22.67
C SER A 80 12.79 10.06 -24.09
N ALA A 81 13.14 8.77 -24.13
CA ALA A 81 13.25 7.97 -25.34
C ALA A 81 11.84 7.53 -25.83
N PRO A 82 11.69 7.01 -27.07
CA PRO A 82 10.38 6.55 -27.56
C PRO A 82 9.70 5.57 -26.58
N LEU A 83 8.37 5.63 -26.46
CA LEU A 83 7.65 4.75 -25.53
C LEU A 83 7.93 3.28 -25.88
N PRO A 84 8.17 2.41 -24.87
CA PRO A 84 8.49 1.01 -25.13
C PRO A 84 7.30 0.25 -25.72
N VAL A 85 7.56 -0.48 -26.81
CA VAL A 85 6.62 -1.44 -27.42
C VAL A 85 6.36 -2.58 -26.43
N ALA A 86 5.10 -3.00 -26.23
CA ALA A 86 4.81 -3.93 -25.15
C ALA A 86 5.35 -5.34 -25.38
N GLY A 87 6.40 -5.63 -24.63
CA GLY A 87 6.69 -6.96 -24.12
C GLY A 87 6.31 -7.02 -22.64
N LYS A 88 7.27 -7.40 -21.80
CA LYS A 88 7.07 -7.60 -20.35
C LYS A 88 6.97 -6.29 -19.56
N GLY A 89 7.09 -5.13 -20.21
CA GLY A 89 7.30 -3.85 -19.54
C GLY A 89 8.73 -3.72 -18.99
N PRO A 90 8.98 -2.74 -18.10
CA PRO A 90 10.28 -2.59 -17.43
C PRO A 90 10.67 -3.86 -16.65
N VAL A 91 11.97 -4.08 -16.51
CA VAL A 91 12.61 -5.18 -15.78
C VAL A 91 13.80 -4.61 -14.99
N GLY A 92 13.99 -5.05 -13.76
CA GLY A 92 15.03 -4.58 -12.86
C GLY A 92 14.84 -3.12 -12.50
N TYR A 93 15.93 -2.37 -12.44
CA TYR A 93 15.91 -0.95 -12.08
C TYR A 93 15.18 -0.06 -13.08
N ASP A 94 14.85 -0.55 -14.28
CA ASP A 94 14.06 0.21 -15.25
C ASP A 94 12.65 0.55 -14.74
N HIS A 95 12.13 -0.17 -13.75
CA HIS A 95 10.90 0.21 -13.05
C HIS A 95 10.95 1.63 -12.48
N TYR A 96 12.12 2.06 -12.03
CA TYR A 96 12.35 3.37 -11.43
C TYR A 96 12.95 4.37 -12.42
N ARG A 97 13.70 3.89 -13.43
CA ARG A 97 14.28 4.75 -14.49
C ARG A 97 13.26 5.16 -15.54
N ARG A 98 12.20 4.38 -15.72
CA ARG A 98 11.15 4.56 -16.77
C ARG A 98 9.77 4.76 -16.17
N LEU A 99 9.65 5.62 -15.15
CA LEU A 99 8.36 6.00 -14.57
C LEU A 99 7.45 6.75 -15.56
N ASP A 100 8.00 7.27 -16.66
CA ASP A 100 7.25 7.77 -17.82
C ASP A 100 6.47 6.65 -18.56
N ALA A 101 6.94 5.40 -18.47
CA ALA A 101 6.34 4.24 -19.12
C ALA A 101 5.27 3.52 -18.27
N LEU A 102 4.86 4.08 -17.13
CA LEU A 102 3.79 3.51 -16.29
C LEU A 102 2.48 3.22 -17.05
N PRO A 103 2.05 4.00 -18.06
CA PRO A 103 0.86 3.67 -18.83
C PRO A 103 0.95 2.38 -19.65
N ALA A 104 2.15 1.85 -19.91
CA ALA A 104 2.32 0.63 -20.68
C ALA A 104 1.75 -0.60 -19.94
N LEU A 105 0.94 -1.38 -20.65
CA LEU A 105 0.28 -2.57 -20.16
C LEU A 105 1.10 -3.79 -20.58
N PRO A 106 1.82 -4.47 -19.68
CA PRO A 106 2.68 -5.58 -20.05
C PRO A 106 1.86 -6.79 -20.52
N VAL A 107 2.49 -7.63 -21.34
CA VAL A 107 1.98 -8.93 -21.80
C VAL A 107 2.94 -10.04 -21.43
N GLY A 108 2.42 -11.24 -21.22
CA GLY A 108 3.22 -12.40 -20.77
C GLY A 108 3.85 -12.20 -19.40
N VAL A 109 3.15 -11.46 -18.53
CA VAL A 109 3.56 -11.15 -17.15
C VAL A 109 2.38 -11.41 -16.21
N GLN A 110 2.65 -12.07 -15.11
CA GLN A 110 1.71 -12.23 -13.99
C GLN A 110 2.42 -11.86 -12.67
N THR A 111 1.79 -11.04 -11.83
CA THR A 111 2.30 -10.73 -10.49
C THR A 111 1.65 -11.65 -9.47
N LEU A 112 2.46 -12.29 -8.62
CA LEU A 112 2.05 -13.32 -7.66
C LEU A 112 2.77 -13.10 -6.32
N GLN A 113 2.23 -13.71 -5.26
CA GLN A 113 2.80 -13.60 -3.90
C GLN A 113 2.97 -14.98 -3.25
N PHE A 114 4.14 -15.19 -2.63
CA PHE A 114 4.27 -16.14 -1.54
C PHE A 114 4.10 -15.39 -0.23
N SER A 115 3.36 -15.95 0.72
CA SER A 115 3.24 -15.38 2.06
C SER A 115 3.06 -16.47 3.11
N SER A 116 3.13 -16.07 4.38
CA SER A 116 2.87 -16.93 5.53
C SER A 116 1.40 -17.14 5.87
N PHE A 117 0.47 -16.68 5.01
CA PHE A 117 -0.97 -16.75 5.24
C PHE A 117 -1.47 -18.12 5.72
N ASP A 118 -2.53 -18.11 6.53
CA ASP A 118 -3.19 -19.28 7.07
C ASP A 118 -3.96 -20.02 5.98
N ARG A 119 -3.39 -21.15 5.56
CA ARG A 119 -3.98 -22.00 4.52
C ARG A 119 -5.26 -22.72 4.96
N THR A 120 -5.65 -22.60 6.23
CA THR A 120 -6.93 -23.10 6.74
C THR A 120 -8.06 -22.08 6.62
N GLY A 121 -7.75 -20.83 6.29
CA GLY A 121 -8.70 -19.70 6.27
C GLY A 121 -9.00 -19.13 7.66
N GLY A 122 -8.14 -19.39 8.65
CA GLY A 122 -8.11 -18.71 9.94
C GLY A 122 -7.19 -17.49 9.90
N ASN A 123 -6.61 -17.16 11.06
CA ASN A 123 -5.72 -16.00 11.25
C ASN A 123 -4.33 -16.40 11.80
N ASP A 124 -3.86 -17.62 11.53
CA ASP A 124 -2.51 -18.06 11.90
C ASP A 124 -1.47 -17.70 10.83
N ASP A 125 -1.47 -16.44 10.38
CA ASP A 125 -0.69 -15.95 9.23
C ASP A 125 0.81 -15.79 9.50
N GLY A 126 1.24 -16.21 10.68
CA GLY A 126 2.62 -16.09 11.13
C GLY A 126 2.79 -16.34 12.64
N PHE A 127 1.70 -16.29 13.43
CA PHE A 127 1.76 -16.40 14.90
C PHE A 127 2.45 -17.66 15.41
N SER A 128 2.06 -18.83 14.89
CA SER A 128 2.70 -20.11 15.25
C SER A 128 3.93 -20.42 14.37
N GLY A 129 4.07 -19.73 13.24
CA GLY A 129 5.05 -20.02 12.19
C GLY A 129 4.71 -21.25 11.34
N ARG A 130 3.54 -21.88 11.53
CA ARG A 130 3.15 -23.12 10.85
C ARG A 130 3.18 -23.01 9.32
N PHE A 131 2.77 -21.86 8.79
CA PHE A 131 2.57 -21.62 7.37
C PHE A 131 3.69 -20.81 6.71
N SER A 132 4.68 -20.38 7.50
CA SER A 132 5.77 -19.51 7.07
C SER A 132 6.79 -20.18 6.16
N CYS A 133 6.93 -21.50 6.23
CA CYS A 133 7.88 -22.25 5.39
C CYS A 133 7.13 -23.10 4.38
N LEU A 134 7.50 -23.00 3.09
CA LEU A 134 7.10 -23.98 2.08
C LEU A 134 7.62 -25.38 2.45
N ARG A 135 8.87 -25.41 2.93
CA ARG A 135 9.55 -26.60 3.46
C ARG A 135 10.78 -26.18 4.26
N LEU A 136 11.25 -27.08 5.12
CA LEU A 136 12.55 -26.98 5.77
C LEU A 136 13.59 -27.74 4.94
N ASP A 137 14.80 -27.21 4.88
CA ASP A 137 15.98 -27.89 4.35
C ASP A 137 17.20 -27.65 5.24
N PRO A 138 18.39 -28.21 4.93
CA PRO A 138 19.58 -27.98 5.75
C PRO A 138 20.05 -26.52 5.83
N ALA A 139 19.65 -25.67 4.88
CA ALA A 139 19.99 -24.24 4.87
C ALA A 139 18.96 -23.39 5.65
N GLY A 140 17.74 -23.87 5.85
CA GLY A 140 16.73 -23.26 6.71
C GLY A 140 15.29 -23.40 6.19
N CYS A 141 14.50 -22.36 6.42
CA CYS A 141 13.12 -22.23 6.00
C CYS A 141 13.04 -21.67 4.57
N VAL A 142 12.61 -22.48 3.61
CA VAL A 142 12.37 -22.01 2.23
C VAL A 142 11.02 -21.29 2.20
N ILE A 143 11.03 -20.01 1.83
CA ILE A 143 9.85 -19.14 1.85
C ILE A 143 9.30 -18.85 0.46
N ALA A 144 10.15 -18.93 -0.57
CA ALA A 144 9.73 -18.80 -1.96
C ALA A 144 10.61 -19.67 -2.87
N GLU A 145 10.02 -20.35 -3.84
CA GLU A 145 10.74 -21.17 -4.82
C GLU A 145 9.95 -21.21 -6.14
N ARG A 146 10.62 -20.94 -7.26
CA ARG A 146 10.02 -20.94 -8.59
C ARG A 146 11.01 -21.37 -9.68
N GLN A 147 10.46 -22.04 -10.70
CA GLN A 147 11.12 -22.30 -11.98
C GLN A 147 10.52 -21.43 -13.09
N GLY A 148 11.32 -21.14 -14.11
CA GLY A 148 10.99 -20.23 -15.22
C GLY A 148 11.43 -18.78 -14.95
N ALA A 149 11.44 -17.96 -16.01
CA ALA A 149 11.83 -16.55 -15.94
C ALA A 149 10.89 -15.72 -15.06
N GLY A 150 11.44 -14.72 -14.40
CA GLY A 150 10.70 -13.83 -13.50
C GLY A 150 11.55 -12.76 -12.86
N GLU A 151 10.99 -12.13 -11.82
CA GLU A 151 11.64 -11.07 -11.06
C GLU A 151 11.08 -10.99 -9.63
N VAL A 152 11.95 -10.97 -8.63
CA VAL A 152 11.55 -10.59 -7.27
C VAL A 152 11.28 -9.10 -7.25
N ALA A 153 10.10 -8.69 -6.81
CA ALA A 153 9.66 -7.30 -6.87
C ALA A 153 9.57 -6.63 -5.49
N SER A 154 9.07 -7.37 -4.48
CA SER A 154 9.02 -6.91 -3.09
C SER A 154 9.22 -8.10 -2.15
N ILE A 155 9.92 -7.86 -1.05
CA ILE A 155 9.97 -8.78 0.09
C ILE A 155 9.65 -7.97 1.34
N TRP A 156 8.72 -8.45 2.15
CA TRP A 156 8.36 -7.84 3.44
C TRP A 156 8.42 -8.87 4.56
N PHE A 157 8.75 -8.42 5.76
CA PHE A 157 8.72 -9.23 6.99
C PHE A 157 8.24 -8.40 8.18
N THR A 158 7.67 -9.08 9.17
CA THR A 158 7.71 -8.60 10.55
C THR A 158 7.93 -9.72 11.55
N ARG A 159 8.58 -9.39 12.66
CA ARG A 159 8.90 -10.30 13.77
C ARG A 159 9.28 -9.51 15.01
N ASP A 160 8.92 -10.00 16.19
CA ASP A 160 9.40 -9.50 17.48
C ASP A 160 9.34 -7.94 17.57
N GLY A 161 8.23 -7.33 17.11
CA GLY A 161 8.05 -5.87 17.09
C GLY A 161 8.82 -5.11 16.01
N GLY A 162 9.26 -5.82 14.96
CA GLY A 162 10.10 -5.33 13.85
C GLY A 162 11.58 -5.70 13.96
N ASP A 163 12.00 -6.40 15.03
CA ASP A 163 13.35 -6.96 15.15
C ASP A 163 13.45 -8.31 14.45
N VAL A 164 14.07 -8.32 13.28
CA VAL A 164 14.20 -9.51 12.43
C VAL A 164 15.52 -10.27 12.64
N ARG A 165 16.33 -9.92 13.67
CA ARG A 165 17.62 -10.60 13.93
C ARG A 165 17.47 -12.11 14.13
N ARG A 166 16.37 -12.53 14.77
CA ARG A 166 16.11 -13.95 15.05
C ARG A 166 15.68 -14.75 13.83
N THR A 167 15.33 -14.10 12.72
CA THR A 167 15.15 -14.77 11.42
C THR A 167 16.50 -15.25 10.86
N GLY A 168 17.60 -14.64 11.29
CA GLY A 168 18.96 -14.97 10.87
C GLY A 168 19.27 -14.49 9.46
N ASN A 169 20.09 -15.23 8.71
CA ASN A 169 20.40 -14.86 7.34
C ASN A 169 19.20 -15.03 6.42
N ILE A 170 19.01 -14.07 5.51
CA ILE A 170 18.25 -14.27 4.28
C ILE A 170 19.23 -14.65 3.17
N LYS A 171 18.91 -15.73 2.45
CA LYS A 171 19.65 -16.20 1.29
C LYS A 171 18.74 -16.19 0.06
N ILE A 172 19.16 -15.45 -0.97
CA ILE A 172 18.47 -15.37 -2.27
C ILE A 172 19.36 -16.00 -3.34
N GLU A 173 18.84 -17.01 -4.00
CA GLU A 173 19.49 -17.74 -5.08
C GLU A 173 18.71 -17.58 -6.38
N LEU A 174 19.34 -17.04 -7.41
CA LEU A 174 18.76 -16.80 -8.73
C LEU A 174 19.61 -17.51 -9.78
N ASP A 175 18.97 -18.31 -10.63
CA ASP A 175 19.63 -19.06 -11.70
C ASP A 175 20.83 -19.89 -11.21
N GLY A 176 20.66 -20.54 -10.05
CA GLY A 176 21.70 -21.34 -9.40
C GLY A 176 22.84 -20.55 -8.75
N ARG A 177 22.77 -19.21 -8.70
CA ARG A 177 23.77 -18.33 -8.08
C ARG A 177 23.19 -17.64 -6.84
N THR A 178 23.93 -17.64 -5.74
CA THR A 178 23.60 -16.82 -4.57
C THR A 178 23.88 -15.35 -4.88
N VAL A 179 22.85 -14.51 -4.84
CA VAL A 179 22.95 -13.05 -5.08
C VAL A 179 22.85 -12.23 -3.79
N LEU A 180 22.33 -12.81 -2.72
CA LEU A 180 22.33 -12.25 -1.37
C LEU A 180 22.43 -13.39 -0.36
N ASP A 181 23.32 -13.27 0.63
CA ASP A 181 23.40 -14.12 1.81
C ASP A 181 23.98 -13.27 2.96
N ALA A 182 23.10 -12.76 3.83
CA ALA A 182 23.46 -11.84 4.89
C ALA A 182 22.41 -11.85 6.01
N PRO A 183 22.74 -11.41 7.23
CA PRO A 183 21.76 -11.22 8.30
C PRO A 183 20.61 -10.32 7.82
N LEU A 184 19.37 -10.79 7.91
CA LEU A 184 18.21 -10.05 7.40
C LEU A 184 18.13 -8.64 8.01
N GLN A 185 18.44 -8.51 9.31
CA GLN A 185 18.49 -7.22 9.99
C GLN A 185 19.51 -6.27 9.36
N ASP A 186 20.69 -6.74 8.97
CA ASP A 186 21.73 -5.91 8.37
C ASP A 186 21.34 -5.46 6.96
N VAL A 187 20.62 -6.32 6.22
CA VAL A 187 20.06 -5.96 4.90
C VAL A 187 19.06 -4.81 5.06
N VAL A 188 18.06 -4.95 5.94
CA VAL A 188 16.98 -3.96 6.07
C VAL A 188 17.41 -2.68 6.80
N ASP A 189 18.45 -2.75 7.64
CA ASP A 189 19.12 -1.57 8.22
C ASP A 189 19.98 -0.81 7.20
N GLY A 190 20.14 -1.34 5.99
CA GLY A 190 20.95 -0.74 4.93
C GLY A 190 22.46 -0.88 5.13
N ARG A 191 22.92 -1.80 5.99
CA ARG A 191 24.34 -1.95 6.35
C ARG A 191 25.19 -2.53 5.23
N LEU A 192 24.58 -3.20 4.25
CA LEU A 192 25.30 -3.77 3.11
C LEU A 192 25.73 -2.72 2.07
N GLY A 193 25.20 -1.49 2.15
CA GLY A 193 25.43 -0.48 1.14
C GLY A 193 24.60 -0.74 -0.12
N ALA A 194 24.78 0.14 -1.11
CA ALA A 194 23.98 0.11 -2.33
C ALA A 194 24.14 -1.24 -3.09
N PRO A 195 23.06 -1.85 -3.59
CA PRO A 195 21.70 -1.30 -3.69
C PRO A 195 20.80 -1.51 -2.44
N PHE A 196 21.27 -2.23 -1.43
CA PHE A 196 20.53 -2.51 -0.20
C PHE A 196 20.67 -1.37 0.80
N VAL A 197 20.13 -0.20 0.46
CA VAL A 197 20.05 1.00 1.32
C VAL A 197 18.70 1.67 1.18
N TYR A 198 18.29 2.44 2.19
CA TYR A 198 17.08 3.24 2.10
C TYR A 198 17.15 4.20 0.90
N PRO A 199 16.10 4.26 0.04
CA PRO A 199 14.73 3.76 0.26
C PRO A 199 14.40 2.40 -0.37
N LEU A 200 15.37 1.68 -0.93
CA LEU A 200 15.15 0.34 -1.48
C LEU A 200 15.06 -0.74 -0.40
N VAL A 201 15.52 -0.44 0.81
CA VAL A 201 15.26 -1.26 2.00
C VAL A 201 14.82 -0.33 3.14
N ALA A 202 13.99 -0.83 4.04
CA ALA A 202 13.60 -0.11 5.23
C ALA A 202 13.48 -1.05 6.43
N ASN A 203 13.90 -0.56 7.58
CA ASN A 203 13.73 -1.25 8.86
C ASN A 203 12.47 -0.74 9.59
N ALA A 204 12.21 -1.31 10.76
CA ALA A 204 10.99 -1.08 11.51
C ALA A 204 10.76 0.39 11.92
N ASP A 205 11.83 1.20 12.04
CA ASP A 205 11.70 2.62 12.38
C ASP A 205 11.33 3.47 11.17
N LEU A 206 11.65 3.00 9.95
CA LEU A 206 11.37 3.68 8.69
C LEU A 206 10.02 3.27 8.07
N SER A 207 9.51 2.08 8.40
CA SER A 207 8.22 1.57 7.90
C SER A 207 7.23 1.19 9.01
N SER A 208 7.51 1.53 10.26
CA SER A 208 6.59 1.32 11.39
C SER A 208 6.26 -0.15 11.64
N GLY A 209 7.23 -0.87 12.21
CA GLY A 209 7.08 -2.25 12.67
C GLY A 209 7.25 -3.34 11.61
N GLY A 210 7.13 -2.98 10.33
CA GLY A 210 7.50 -3.81 9.19
C GLY A 210 8.91 -3.55 8.70
N VAL A 211 9.49 -4.49 7.97
CA VAL A 211 10.75 -4.28 7.22
C VAL A 211 10.57 -4.76 5.79
N PHE A 212 11.22 -4.11 4.83
CA PHE A 212 11.09 -4.50 3.43
C PHE A 212 12.38 -4.41 2.61
N ILE A 213 12.39 -5.12 1.48
CA ILE A 213 13.37 -5.07 0.39
C ILE A 213 12.62 -4.88 -0.93
N LYS A 214 12.85 -3.73 -1.58
CA LYS A 214 12.27 -3.28 -2.86
C LYS A 214 13.29 -3.25 -4.00
N VAL A 215 14.44 -3.88 -3.80
CA VAL A 215 15.44 -4.12 -4.85
C VAL A 215 14.87 -5.13 -5.84
N PRO A 216 14.64 -4.76 -7.12
CA PRO A 216 14.10 -5.68 -8.11
C PRO A 216 15.19 -6.66 -8.54
N MET A 217 14.92 -7.96 -8.45
CA MET A 217 15.90 -9.01 -8.74
C MET A 217 15.40 -9.94 -9.85
N PRO A 218 15.65 -9.61 -11.13
CA PRO A 218 15.26 -10.45 -12.25
C PRO A 218 16.05 -11.76 -12.31
N PHE A 219 15.44 -12.81 -12.85
CA PHE A 219 16.01 -14.14 -13.03
C PHE A 219 15.44 -14.83 -14.28
N ARG A 220 16.24 -15.70 -14.90
CA ARG A 220 15.94 -16.29 -16.21
C ARG A 220 15.35 -17.70 -16.13
N GLU A 221 15.73 -18.44 -15.11
CA GLU A 221 15.49 -19.87 -14.99
C GLU A 221 14.89 -20.24 -13.63
N SER A 222 15.36 -19.65 -12.52
CA SER A 222 14.85 -20.01 -11.20
C SER A 222 15.10 -18.95 -10.13
N MET A 223 14.24 -18.99 -9.11
CA MET A 223 14.34 -18.22 -7.88
C MET A 223 14.17 -19.15 -6.69
N ARG A 224 15.00 -18.99 -5.67
CA ARG A 224 14.83 -19.60 -4.36
C ARG A 224 15.23 -18.63 -3.26
N ILE A 225 14.35 -18.44 -2.28
CA ILE A 225 14.59 -17.59 -1.11
C ILE A 225 14.44 -18.42 0.16
N THR A 226 15.48 -18.39 0.99
CA THR A 226 15.56 -19.15 2.24
C THR A 226 15.91 -18.20 3.39
N THR A 227 15.28 -18.40 4.54
CA THR A 227 15.67 -17.76 5.81
C THR A 227 16.27 -18.80 6.74
N GLN A 228 17.28 -18.43 7.51
CA GLN A 228 17.99 -19.37 8.39
C GLN A 228 17.06 -19.97 9.46
N SER A 229 16.16 -19.15 9.99
CA SER A 229 15.12 -19.54 10.95
C SER A 229 13.75 -19.15 10.43
N ASN A 230 12.70 -19.80 10.96
CA ASN A 230 11.31 -19.46 10.63
C ASN A 230 11.10 -17.94 10.82
N PRO A 231 10.65 -17.21 9.79
CA PRO A 231 10.51 -15.75 9.84
C PRO A 231 9.25 -15.28 10.56
N PHE A 232 8.30 -16.18 10.85
CA PHE A 232 6.90 -15.87 11.16
C PHE A 232 6.21 -15.18 9.98
N PHE A 233 6.04 -13.87 10.00
CA PHE A 233 5.29 -13.13 8.99
C PHE A 233 6.20 -12.72 7.82
N HIS A 234 5.78 -13.03 6.59
CA HIS A 234 6.49 -12.56 5.41
C HIS A 234 5.61 -12.53 4.16
N HIS A 235 5.95 -11.63 3.25
CA HIS A 235 5.49 -11.62 1.85
C HIS A 235 6.71 -11.64 0.91
N VAL A 236 6.61 -12.39 -0.19
CA VAL A 236 7.52 -12.32 -1.34
C VAL A 236 6.65 -12.13 -2.57
N THR A 237 6.55 -10.90 -3.04
CA THR A 237 5.88 -10.55 -4.28
C THR A 237 6.86 -10.66 -5.45
N TYR A 238 6.46 -11.34 -6.51
CA TYR A 238 7.29 -11.55 -7.69
C TYR A 238 6.47 -11.48 -8.98
N ARG A 239 7.16 -11.22 -10.08
CA ARG A 239 6.62 -11.28 -11.43
C ARG A 239 7.05 -12.57 -12.11
N ALA A 240 6.10 -13.30 -12.65
CA ALA A 240 6.30 -14.44 -13.53
C ALA A 240 6.29 -13.98 -14.97
N PHE A 241 7.26 -14.43 -15.77
CA PHE A 241 7.36 -14.12 -17.20
C PHE A 241 7.15 -15.37 -18.05
N ASP A 242 6.53 -15.22 -19.22
CA ASP A 242 6.32 -16.32 -20.18
C ASP A 242 7.65 -16.88 -20.74
N ASP A 243 8.67 -16.04 -20.87
CA ASP A 243 9.98 -16.40 -21.41
C ASP A 243 11.12 -15.52 -20.86
N ALA A 244 12.39 -15.85 -21.13
CA ALA A 244 13.55 -15.12 -20.61
C ALA A 244 14.09 -14.01 -21.54
N THR A 245 13.37 -13.67 -22.62
CA THR A 245 13.78 -12.64 -23.58
C THR A 245 13.71 -11.27 -22.92
N GLY A 246 14.81 -10.51 -23.01
CA GLY A 246 14.95 -9.20 -22.38
C GLY A 246 15.23 -9.25 -20.88
N VAL A 247 15.45 -10.44 -20.30
CA VAL A 247 15.68 -10.63 -18.86
C VAL A 247 17.13 -11.00 -18.61
N ALA A 248 17.85 -10.17 -17.87
CA ALA A 248 19.14 -10.52 -17.30
C ALA A 248 18.95 -11.02 -15.87
N THR A 249 19.77 -11.96 -15.42
CA THR A 249 19.81 -12.30 -13.99
C THR A 249 20.37 -11.11 -13.23
N PHE A 250 19.78 -10.80 -12.06
CA PHE A 250 20.21 -9.75 -11.16
C PHE A 250 21.72 -9.75 -10.93
N ASP A 251 22.31 -8.56 -11.01
CA ASP A 251 23.70 -8.30 -10.67
C ASP A 251 23.76 -7.52 -9.34
N PRO A 252 24.14 -8.18 -8.23
CA PRO A 252 24.26 -7.50 -6.93
C PRO A 252 25.38 -6.44 -6.90
N ALA A 253 26.26 -6.38 -7.91
CA ALA A 253 27.30 -5.37 -8.01
C ALA A 253 26.80 -4.03 -8.61
N GLU A 254 25.61 -3.98 -9.23
CA GLU A 254 25.03 -2.72 -9.70
C GLU A 254 24.52 -1.91 -8.50
N PRO A 255 25.11 -0.74 -8.20
CA PRO A 255 24.74 0.01 -7.01
C PRO A 255 23.41 0.76 -7.16
N ALA A 256 22.94 0.99 -8.39
CA ALA A 256 21.70 1.71 -8.70
C ALA A 256 21.55 3.07 -7.97
N THR A 257 22.66 3.83 -7.87
CA THR A 257 22.67 5.13 -7.16
C THR A 257 21.70 6.13 -7.76
N ASP A 258 21.51 6.10 -9.08
CA ASP A 258 20.53 6.92 -9.79
C ASP A 258 19.10 6.65 -9.34
N VAL A 259 18.74 5.37 -9.17
CA VAL A 259 17.43 4.96 -8.63
C VAL A 259 17.28 5.38 -7.17
N ILE A 260 18.32 5.17 -6.36
CA ILE A 260 18.30 5.54 -4.93
C ILE A 260 18.08 7.05 -4.77
N ASP A 261 18.73 7.87 -5.59
CA ASP A 261 18.57 9.32 -5.56
C ASP A 261 17.14 9.74 -5.95
N VAL A 262 16.58 9.16 -7.02
CA VAL A 262 15.17 9.38 -7.41
C VAL A 262 14.21 9.04 -6.26
N LEU A 263 14.40 7.89 -5.61
CA LEU A 263 13.54 7.46 -4.51
C LEU A 263 13.69 8.35 -3.26
N ARG A 264 14.88 8.91 -2.98
CA ARG A 264 15.11 9.84 -1.86
C ARG A 264 14.46 11.19 -2.08
N ASP A 265 14.30 11.59 -3.35
CA ASP A 265 13.65 12.82 -3.76
C ASP A 265 12.12 12.68 -3.90
N ALA A 266 11.57 11.49 -3.63
CA ALA A 266 10.13 11.24 -3.62
C ALA A 266 9.39 12.27 -2.74
N GLY A 267 8.27 12.78 -3.24
CA GLY A 267 7.50 13.82 -2.55
C GLY A 267 8.01 15.24 -2.71
N PHE A 268 9.16 15.46 -3.34
CA PHE A 268 9.75 16.81 -3.51
C PHE A 268 9.90 17.23 -4.97
N ARG A 269 10.10 16.27 -5.88
CA ARG A 269 10.35 16.52 -7.30
C ARG A 269 9.68 15.47 -8.16
N ASP A 270 9.36 15.84 -9.40
CA ASP A 270 8.91 14.89 -10.41
C ASP A 270 9.98 13.79 -10.61
N PRO A 271 9.67 12.50 -10.36
CA PRO A 271 10.66 11.43 -10.47
C PRO A 271 10.88 10.97 -11.91
N LYS A 272 10.11 11.48 -12.88
CA LYS A 272 10.16 11.06 -14.28
C LYS A 272 11.24 11.82 -15.06
N PRO A 273 11.79 11.23 -16.13
CA PRO A 273 12.59 11.98 -17.10
C PRO A 273 11.81 13.19 -17.64
N ALA A 274 12.52 14.28 -17.94
CA ALA A 274 11.90 15.47 -18.51
C ALA A 274 11.25 15.16 -19.87
N GLU A 275 10.02 15.61 -20.05
CA GLU A 275 9.27 15.42 -21.29
C GLU A 275 9.53 16.57 -22.27
N LEU A 276 9.91 16.24 -23.51
CA LEU A 276 10.22 17.23 -24.53
C LEU A 276 8.95 18.02 -24.91
N GLY A 277 9.05 19.35 -24.90
CA GLY A 277 7.93 20.20 -25.29
C GLY A 277 6.84 20.31 -24.21
N ALA A 278 7.13 19.91 -22.98
CA ALA A 278 6.25 20.13 -21.83
C ALA A 278 5.92 21.63 -21.67
N GLN A 279 4.65 21.92 -21.46
CA GLN A 279 4.09 23.24 -21.22
C GLN A 279 3.51 23.27 -19.81
N ARG A 280 3.72 24.40 -19.13
CA ARG A 280 3.11 24.67 -17.82
C ARG A 280 2.01 25.70 -17.97
N ALA A 281 0.82 25.36 -17.51
CA ALA A 281 -0.29 26.28 -17.32
C ALA A 281 -0.52 26.48 -15.82
N ALA A 282 -0.79 27.71 -15.40
CA ALA A 282 -1.13 28.05 -14.03
C ALA A 282 -2.39 28.92 -14.01
N ALA A 283 -3.26 28.68 -13.05
CA ALA A 283 -4.49 29.45 -12.87
C ALA A 283 -4.87 29.55 -11.39
N GLU A 284 -5.60 30.59 -11.07
CA GLU A 284 -6.34 30.71 -9.81
C GLU A 284 -7.78 30.23 -10.02
N PHE A 285 -8.41 29.71 -8.97
CA PHE A 285 -9.83 29.38 -8.96
C PHE A 285 -10.49 29.82 -7.65
N GLY A 286 -11.81 29.88 -7.67
CA GLY A 286 -12.63 30.24 -6.52
C GLY A 286 -13.20 31.67 -6.58
N PRO A 287 -14.18 31.99 -5.72
CA PRO A 287 -14.78 31.09 -4.73
C PRO A 287 -15.59 29.97 -5.40
N LEU A 288 -15.57 28.77 -4.82
CA LEU A 288 -16.31 27.60 -5.25
C LEU A 288 -17.28 27.20 -4.14
N ALA A 289 -18.58 27.47 -4.34
CA ALA A 289 -19.60 27.18 -3.35
C ALA A 289 -19.83 25.67 -3.19
N PRO A 290 -20.49 25.22 -2.10
CA PRO A 290 -20.95 23.85 -1.98
C PRO A 290 -21.78 23.43 -3.20
N GLN A 291 -21.51 22.23 -3.71
CA GLN A 291 -22.12 21.61 -4.88
C GLN A 291 -21.78 22.24 -6.25
N ASP A 292 -20.97 23.31 -6.29
CA ASP A 292 -20.47 23.87 -7.55
C ASP A 292 -19.25 23.11 -8.07
N SER A 293 -18.95 23.29 -9.36
CA SER A 293 -17.73 22.82 -10.00
C SER A 293 -16.99 23.89 -10.79
N VAL A 294 -15.69 23.67 -11.01
CA VAL A 294 -14.84 24.51 -11.84
C VAL A 294 -13.90 23.65 -12.68
N VAL A 295 -13.78 23.99 -13.97
CA VAL A 295 -12.77 23.40 -14.85
C VAL A 295 -11.45 24.12 -14.60
N LEU A 296 -10.47 23.39 -14.09
CA LEU A 296 -9.13 23.88 -13.77
C LEU A 296 -8.22 23.95 -15.01
N GLY A 297 -8.47 23.09 -16.00
CA GLY A 297 -7.72 23.07 -17.24
C GLY A 297 -8.34 22.13 -18.27
N SER A 298 -8.15 22.47 -19.55
CA SER A 298 -8.50 21.61 -20.67
C SER A 298 -7.43 21.67 -21.74
N VAL A 299 -7.10 20.51 -22.29
CA VAL A 299 -6.08 20.34 -23.33
C VAL A 299 -6.66 19.52 -24.48
N THR A 300 -6.20 19.79 -25.69
CA THR A 300 -6.67 19.14 -26.92
C THR A 300 -5.50 18.68 -27.78
N GLY A 301 -5.76 17.69 -28.63
CA GLY A 301 -4.73 16.92 -29.32
C GLY A 301 -4.22 15.75 -28.47
N PRO A 302 -3.46 14.82 -29.06
CA PRO A 302 -2.84 13.73 -28.32
C PRO A 302 -1.67 14.23 -27.45
N GLY A 303 -1.59 13.73 -26.21
CA GLY A 303 -0.61 14.20 -25.24
C GLY A 303 -0.68 13.47 -23.91
N SER A 304 0.03 14.00 -22.91
CA SER A 304 -0.02 13.51 -21.54
C SER A 304 0.00 14.68 -20.57
N ILE A 305 -0.74 14.57 -19.47
CA ILE A 305 -0.55 15.39 -18.27
C ILE A 305 0.51 14.67 -17.43
N SER A 306 1.57 15.37 -17.04
CA SER A 306 2.72 14.81 -16.33
C SER A 306 2.83 15.30 -14.89
N GLU A 307 2.22 16.45 -14.58
CA GLU A 307 2.15 17.03 -13.24
C GLU A 307 0.82 17.79 -13.07
N LEU A 308 0.16 17.58 -11.93
CA LEU A 308 -0.96 18.38 -11.46
C LEU A 308 -0.65 18.84 -10.04
N LYS A 309 -0.66 20.15 -9.81
CA LYS A 309 -0.51 20.75 -8.48
C LYS A 309 -1.76 21.51 -8.11
N LEU A 310 -2.19 21.36 -6.87
CA LEU A 310 -3.31 22.07 -6.28
C LEU A 310 -2.86 22.72 -4.98
N ARG A 311 -3.27 23.97 -4.75
CA ARG A 311 -3.09 24.64 -3.47
C ARG A 311 -4.41 25.26 -3.05
N ILE A 312 -4.84 24.99 -1.83
CA ILE A 312 -6.05 25.57 -1.25
C ILE A 312 -5.65 26.21 0.10
N PRO A 313 -5.27 27.49 0.13
CA PRO A 313 -4.66 28.15 1.30
C PRO A 313 -5.50 28.15 2.59
N GLN A 314 -6.80 27.88 2.50
CA GLN A 314 -7.68 27.79 3.67
C GLN A 314 -7.58 26.44 4.38
N ILE A 315 -7.02 25.43 3.72
CA ILE A 315 -6.78 24.12 4.30
C ILE A 315 -5.61 24.24 5.26
N VAL A 316 -5.81 23.76 6.47
CA VAL A 316 -4.77 23.72 7.50
C VAL A 316 -4.80 22.35 8.20
N PRO A 317 -3.65 21.86 8.71
CA PRO A 317 -3.60 20.54 9.33
C PRO A 317 -4.43 20.45 10.62
N ARG A 318 -5.01 19.27 10.86
CA ARG A 318 -5.79 18.95 12.08
C ARG A 318 -6.98 19.87 12.32
N ASP A 319 -7.63 20.29 11.23
CA ASP A 319 -8.84 21.11 11.26
C ASP A 319 -10.00 20.38 10.61
N ARG A 320 -11.12 20.29 11.33
CA ARG A 320 -12.29 19.55 10.87
C ARG A 320 -12.89 20.09 9.58
N VAL A 321 -12.90 21.42 9.39
CA VAL A 321 -13.43 22.03 8.17
C VAL A 321 -12.55 21.65 6.98
N SER A 322 -11.24 21.65 7.19
CA SER A 322 -10.25 21.18 6.23
C SER A 322 -10.46 19.71 5.86
N ASP A 323 -10.68 18.83 6.83
CA ASP A 323 -10.95 17.41 6.59
C ASP A 323 -12.25 17.20 5.81
N GLU A 324 -13.31 17.94 6.15
CA GLU A 324 -14.59 17.92 5.43
C GLU A 324 -14.46 18.44 3.98
N ILE A 325 -13.59 19.43 3.73
CA ILE A 325 -13.28 19.91 2.36
C ILE A 325 -12.48 18.86 1.59
N LEU A 326 -11.43 18.28 2.18
CA LEU A 326 -10.57 17.30 1.52
C LEU A 326 -11.30 15.99 1.19
N GLY A 327 -12.14 15.51 2.11
CA GLY A 327 -12.95 14.31 1.91
C GLY A 327 -14.23 14.54 1.10
N GLY A 328 -14.70 15.79 0.99
CA GLY A 328 -15.91 16.15 0.25
C GLY A 328 -15.67 16.67 -1.17
N THR A 329 -14.54 17.32 -1.41
CA THR A 329 -14.19 17.89 -2.72
C THR A 329 -13.56 16.84 -3.60
N LYS A 330 -14.10 16.63 -4.80
CA LYS A 330 -13.63 15.63 -5.74
C LYS A 330 -12.80 16.23 -6.86
N LEU A 331 -11.68 15.58 -7.16
CA LEU A 331 -10.96 15.75 -8.42
C LEU A 331 -11.59 14.84 -9.47
N ARG A 332 -11.94 15.43 -10.62
CA ARG A 332 -12.47 14.72 -11.77
C ARG A 332 -11.55 14.88 -12.96
N LEU A 333 -11.09 13.77 -13.51
CA LEU A 333 -10.30 13.75 -14.74
C LEU A 333 -11.09 13.04 -15.84
N THR A 334 -11.23 13.72 -16.97
CA THR A 334 -11.90 13.19 -18.16
C THR A 334 -10.89 13.12 -19.29
N PHE A 335 -10.63 11.92 -19.81
CA PHE A 335 -9.77 11.69 -20.97
C PHE A 335 -10.62 11.25 -22.16
N ASP A 336 -10.47 11.91 -23.30
CA ASP A 336 -11.22 11.68 -24.54
C ASP A 336 -12.71 11.37 -24.33
N GLY A 337 -13.37 12.26 -23.59
CA GLY A 337 -14.81 12.22 -23.30
C GLY A 337 -15.25 11.24 -22.20
N VAL A 338 -14.33 10.47 -21.61
CA VAL A 338 -14.64 9.49 -20.55
C VAL A 338 -14.03 9.94 -19.24
N ARG A 339 -14.87 10.07 -18.20
CA ARG A 339 -14.38 10.34 -16.83
C ARG A 339 -13.81 9.06 -16.25
N THR A 340 -12.50 9.04 -16.01
CA THR A 340 -11.78 7.89 -15.44
C THR A 340 -11.37 8.11 -13.99
N VAL A 341 -11.45 9.34 -13.50
CA VAL A 341 -11.13 9.72 -12.11
C VAL A 341 -12.28 10.55 -11.55
N ASP A 342 -12.78 10.18 -10.37
CA ASP A 342 -13.82 10.89 -9.59
C ASP A 342 -13.65 10.52 -8.10
N ILE A 343 -12.68 11.15 -7.45
CA ILE A 343 -12.12 10.75 -6.15
C ILE A 343 -11.92 11.99 -5.26
N PRO A 344 -12.10 11.92 -3.93
CA PRO A 344 -11.83 13.05 -3.06
C PRO A 344 -10.36 13.46 -3.07
N LEU A 345 -10.10 14.73 -2.76
CA LEU A 345 -8.75 15.29 -2.74
C LEU A 345 -7.83 14.57 -1.75
N GLY A 346 -8.34 14.26 -0.56
CA GLY A 346 -7.57 13.56 0.48
C GLY A 346 -7.01 12.23 -0.05
N GLU A 347 -7.88 11.34 -0.49
CA GLU A 347 -7.50 10.04 -1.04
C GLU A 347 -6.66 10.16 -2.32
N PHE A 348 -6.94 11.13 -3.20
CA PHE A 348 -6.13 11.32 -4.41
C PHE A 348 -4.67 11.65 -4.09
N PHE A 349 -4.43 12.49 -3.08
CA PHE A 349 -3.09 12.96 -2.72
C PHE A 349 -2.41 12.13 -1.61
N GLY A 350 -3.03 11.04 -1.14
CA GLY A 350 -2.40 10.06 -0.25
C GLY A 350 -2.79 10.12 1.22
N SER A 351 -3.77 10.95 1.59
CA SER A 351 -4.23 11.09 2.99
C SER A 351 -5.75 11.29 3.09
N GLY A 352 -6.48 10.21 3.36
CA GLY A 352 -7.95 10.22 3.41
C GLY A 352 -8.55 10.70 4.74
N LEU A 353 -7.75 10.87 5.79
CA LEU A 353 -8.20 11.39 7.10
C LEU A 353 -8.08 12.92 7.24
N GLY A 354 -7.43 13.60 6.30
CA GLY A 354 -7.18 15.04 6.40
C GLY A 354 -5.85 15.45 5.79
N GLU A 355 -5.42 16.67 6.08
CA GLU A 355 -4.11 17.17 5.63
C GLU A 355 -2.98 16.58 6.49
N TYR A 356 -2.31 15.55 5.95
CA TYR A 356 -1.14 14.92 6.54
C TYR A 356 -0.03 14.79 5.51
N GLU A 357 1.21 14.79 5.99
CA GLU A 357 2.39 14.77 5.13
C GLU A 357 2.43 13.49 4.26
N VAL A 358 2.48 13.68 2.94
CA VAL A 358 2.69 12.60 1.96
C VAL A 358 3.91 12.92 1.12
N ARG A 359 4.86 11.99 1.05
CA ARG A 359 6.11 12.05 0.28
C ARG A 359 6.30 10.78 -0.57
N SER A 360 5.28 10.42 -1.34
CA SER A 360 5.35 9.27 -2.26
C SER A 360 5.98 9.65 -3.61
N LEU A 361 6.27 8.65 -4.45
CA LEU A 361 6.75 8.89 -5.82
C LEU A 361 5.74 9.60 -6.71
N PHE A 362 4.44 9.30 -6.54
CA PHE A 362 3.43 9.73 -7.50
C PHE A 362 2.55 10.85 -6.97
N THR A 363 2.50 11.03 -5.66
CA THR A 363 1.71 12.07 -5.01
C THR A 363 2.42 12.63 -3.78
N ALA A 364 2.14 13.90 -3.49
CA ALA A 364 2.62 14.58 -2.30
C ALA A 364 1.54 15.50 -1.73
N MET A 365 1.59 15.68 -0.42
CA MET A 365 0.79 16.62 0.34
C MET A 365 1.76 17.36 1.26
N ASP A 366 2.14 18.57 0.87
CA ASP A 366 3.05 19.43 1.64
C ASP A 366 2.24 20.22 2.67
N THR A 367 2.44 19.91 3.96
CA THR A 367 1.65 20.47 5.06
C THR A 367 2.17 21.81 5.58
N ALA A 368 3.19 22.37 4.94
CA ALA A 368 3.66 23.71 5.22
C ALA A 368 2.57 24.75 4.88
N PRO A 369 2.55 25.93 5.54
CA PRO A 369 1.63 27.01 5.16
C PRO A 369 1.76 27.34 3.67
N ASP A 370 0.63 27.40 2.96
CA ASP A 370 0.56 27.56 1.50
C ASP A 370 1.26 26.45 0.70
N GLY A 371 1.34 25.24 1.26
CA GLY A 371 1.90 24.05 0.63
C GLY A 371 1.11 23.57 -0.59
N TRP A 372 1.80 22.84 -1.46
CA TRP A 372 1.21 22.27 -2.67
C TRP A 372 0.87 20.79 -2.47
N TYR A 373 -0.29 20.39 -2.97
CA TYR A 373 -0.62 19.00 -3.20
C TYR A 373 -0.27 18.67 -4.64
N THR A 374 0.60 17.70 -4.84
CA THR A 374 1.21 17.43 -6.15
C THR A 374 0.96 16.00 -6.57
N SER A 375 0.67 15.80 -7.84
CA SER A 375 0.52 14.52 -8.50
C SER A 375 1.43 14.46 -9.71
N TRP A 376 2.25 13.42 -9.79
CA TRP A 376 3.20 13.14 -10.87
C TRP A 376 2.84 11.87 -11.65
N TRP A 377 1.62 11.34 -11.49
CA TRP A 377 1.15 10.25 -12.33
C TRP A 377 1.21 10.65 -13.82
N PRO A 378 1.79 9.81 -14.71
CA PRO A 378 1.61 9.98 -16.15
C PRO A 378 0.15 9.75 -16.55
N MET A 379 -0.50 10.73 -17.16
CA MET A 379 -1.90 10.67 -17.53
C MET A 379 -2.07 10.93 -19.05
N PRO A 380 -1.88 9.90 -19.90
CA PRO A 380 -1.94 10.07 -21.34
C PRO A 380 -3.38 10.17 -21.85
N TYR A 381 -3.57 10.88 -22.96
CA TYR A 381 -4.83 11.06 -23.67
C TYR A 381 -4.62 11.08 -25.19
N ALA A 382 -5.58 10.53 -25.94
CA ALA A 382 -5.46 10.40 -27.39
C ALA A 382 -5.93 11.65 -28.16
N SER A 383 -6.75 12.50 -27.54
CA SER A 383 -7.41 13.63 -28.19
C SER A 383 -7.69 14.82 -27.27
N SER A 384 -7.95 14.60 -25.99
CA SER A 384 -8.26 15.66 -25.02
C SER A 384 -8.21 15.18 -23.58
N ALA A 385 -7.91 16.11 -22.68
CA ALA A 385 -8.08 15.92 -21.24
C ALA A 385 -8.75 17.13 -20.60
N VAL A 386 -9.59 16.90 -19.58
CA VAL A 386 -10.24 17.93 -18.77
C VAL A 386 -10.00 17.62 -17.29
N VAL A 387 -9.53 18.62 -16.55
CA VAL A 387 -9.34 18.60 -15.11
C VAL A 387 -10.42 19.46 -14.47
N GLU A 388 -11.28 18.87 -13.65
CA GLU A 388 -12.38 19.53 -12.95
C GLU A 388 -12.27 19.32 -11.44
N LEU A 389 -12.61 20.35 -10.67
CA LEU A 389 -12.79 20.27 -9.23
C LEU A 389 -14.28 20.44 -8.90
N VAL A 390 -14.81 19.56 -8.04
CA VAL A 390 -16.22 19.60 -7.62
C VAL A 390 -16.29 19.67 -6.11
N ASN A 391 -16.82 20.76 -5.57
CA ASN A 391 -16.93 20.92 -4.13
C ASN A 391 -18.16 20.18 -3.59
N GLY A 392 -18.00 18.92 -3.19
CA GLY A 392 -19.06 18.15 -2.53
C GLY A 392 -19.17 18.42 -1.02
N SER A 393 -18.28 19.22 -0.44
CA SER A 393 -18.28 19.55 0.99
C SER A 393 -19.37 20.57 1.34
N PRO A 394 -19.75 20.71 2.63
CA PRO A 394 -20.69 21.74 3.07
C PRO A 394 -20.05 23.13 3.17
N HIS A 395 -18.75 23.28 2.90
CA HIS A 395 -18.00 24.53 3.07
C HIS A 395 -17.57 25.11 1.73
N PRO A 396 -17.59 26.44 1.55
CA PRO A 396 -17.06 27.05 0.34
C PRO A 396 -15.53 26.94 0.29
N ILE A 397 -14.97 26.69 -0.89
CA ILE A 397 -13.55 26.92 -1.15
C ILE A 397 -13.38 28.38 -1.58
N SER A 398 -12.76 29.19 -0.73
CA SER A 398 -12.61 30.63 -0.91
C SER A 398 -11.72 31.01 -2.10
N ARG A 399 -10.60 30.30 -2.25
CA ARG A 399 -9.62 30.46 -3.34
C ARG A 399 -8.70 29.25 -3.40
N GLY A 400 -8.12 29.03 -4.56
CA GLY A 400 -6.99 28.11 -4.71
C GLY A 400 -6.21 28.38 -5.98
N ASP A 401 -5.08 27.70 -6.11
CA ASP A 401 -4.20 27.75 -7.26
C ASP A 401 -4.07 26.35 -7.87
N VAL A 402 -3.92 26.29 -9.19
CA VAL A 402 -3.61 25.07 -9.93
C VAL A 402 -2.41 25.29 -10.83
N GLU A 403 -1.51 24.31 -10.91
CA GLU A 403 -0.54 24.19 -11.99
C GLU A 403 -0.73 22.86 -12.71
N LEU A 404 -0.72 22.89 -14.04
CA LEU A 404 -0.79 21.73 -14.90
C LEU A 404 0.42 21.70 -15.81
N VAL A 405 1.17 20.60 -15.82
CA VAL A 405 2.19 20.34 -16.82
C VAL A 405 1.68 19.28 -17.78
N HIS A 406 1.73 19.58 -19.07
CA HIS A 406 1.34 18.65 -20.12
C HIS A 406 2.26 18.78 -21.33
N ALA A 407 2.40 17.71 -22.11
CA ALA A 407 3.11 17.74 -23.38
C ALA A 407 2.27 17.12 -24.49
N ALA A 408 2.38 17.67 -25.70
CA ALA A 408 1.79 17.08 -26.89
C ALA A 408 2.65 15.90 -27.35
N SER A 409 2.02 14.76 -27.62
CA SER A 409 2.69 13.56 -28.11
C SER A 409 1.75 12.75 -29.00
N PRO A 410 1.93 12.80 -30.34
CA PRO A 410 1.14 12.02 -31.27
C PRO A 410 1.21 10.50 -31.04
N GLN A 411 2.26 10.02 -30.35
CA GLN A 411 2.40 8.59 -30.05
C GLN A 411 1.28 8.09 -29.14
N TRP A 412 0.77 8.92 -28.22
CA TRP A 412 -0.32 8.50 -27.32
C TRP A 412 -1.62 8.16 -28.05
N ALA A 413 -1.91 8.79 -29.19
CA ALA A 413 -3.06 8.39 -30.01
C ALA A 413 -2.95 6.95 -30.52
N LEU A 414 -1.73 6.49 -30.84
CA LEU A 414 -1.47 5.14 -31.31
C LEU A 414 -1.49 4.14 -30.14
N GLU A 415 -0.79 4.45 -29.05
CA GLU A 415 -0.64 3.54 -27.90
C GLU A 415 -1.94 3.34 -27.12
N LEU A 416 -2.79 4.37 -27.04
CA LEU A 416 -4.10 4.28 -26.40
C LEU A 416 -5.20 3.74 -27.33
N SER A 417 -4.89 3.50 -28.61
CA SER A 417 -5.83 2.85 -29.53
C SER A 417 -6.17 1.43 -29.07
N PRO A 418 -7.23 0.81 -29.59
CA PRO A 418 -7.56 -0.59 -29.28
C PRO A 418 -6.45 -1.59 -29.60
N LEU A 419 -5.53 -1.26 -30.52
CA LEU A 419 -4.39 -2.10 -30.91
C LEU A 419 -3.07 -1.72 -30.24
N GLY A 420 -2.99 -0.55 -29.60
CA GLY A 420 -1.80 -0.14 -28.88
C GLY A 420 -1.69 -0.81 -27.52
N ASP A 421 -0.64 -0.53 -26.77
CA ASP A 421 -0.38 -1.22 -25.51
C ASP A 421 -0.35 -0.33 -24.27
N ALA A 422 -0.85 0.91 -24.35
CA ALA A 422 -1.04 1.76 -23.19
C ALA A 422 -2.48 1.74 -22.65
N GLY A 423 -2.62 2.02 -21.36
CA GLY A 423 -3.88 2.26 -20.67
C GLY A 423 -4.06 3.72 -20.28
N TYR A 424 -5.31 4.12 -20.08
CA TYR A 424 -5.67 5.42 -19.49
C TYR A 424 -5.47 5.36 -17.98
N PHE A 425 -4.95 6.44 -17.40
CA PHE A 425 -4.94 6.59 -15.95
C PHE A 425 -6.38 6.67 -15.43
N GLY A 426 -6.66 5.94 -14.36
CA GLY A 426 -7.98 5.88 -13.75
C GLY A 426 -7.91 5.61 -12.26
N SER A 427 -9.04 5.85 -11.60
CA SER A 427 -9.22 5.56 -10.18
C SER A 427 -10.63 5.05 -9.90
N GLU A 428 -10.77 4.14 -8.94
CA GLU A 428 -12.06 3.83 -8.33
C GLU A 428 -12.06 4.29 -6.88
N TRP A 429 -13.16 4.88 -6.43
CA TRP A 429 -13.30 5.31 -5.06
C TRP A 429 -14.65 4.94 -4.49
N HIS A 430 -14.65 4.42 -3.27
CA HIS A 430 -15.85 4.26 -2.47
C HIS A 430 -15.55 4.31 -0.97
N ARG A 431 -16.61 4.57 -0.20
CA ARG A 431 -16.59 4.68 1.26
C ARG A 431 -17.83 4.03 1.83
N GLY A 432 -17.68 3.32 2.95
CA GLY A 432 -18.77 2.57 3.55
C GLY A 432 -18.36 1.80 4.78
N ASP A 433 -19.36 1.28 5.48
CA ASP A 433 -19.15 0.38 6.61
C ASP A 433 -18.81 -1.02 6.08
N THR A 434 -17.91 -1.72 6.77
CA THR A 434 -17.55 -3.10 6.44
C THR A 434 -18.71 -4.07 6.73
N THR A 435 -18.71 -5.22 6.05
CA THR A 435 -19.78 -6.22 6.18
C THR A 435 -19.16 -7.57 6.52
N PRO A 436 -19.42 -8.16 7.71
CA PRO A 436 -18.82 -9.42 8.12
C PRO A 436 -18.89 -10.53 7.05
N GLY A 437 -17.74 -11.14 6.76
CA GLY A 437 -17.55 -12.18 5.76
C GLY A 437 -17.49 -11.67 4.32
N GLN A 438 -17.40 -10.35 4.09
CA GLN A 438 -17.24 -9.75 2.76
C GLN A 438 -16.00 -8.85 2.73
N ASP A 439 -15.10 -9.13 1.80
CA ASP A 439 -13.91 -8.30 1.60
C ASP A 439 -14.32 -6.87 1.24
N TRP A 440 -13.59 -5.92 1.79
CA TRP A 440 -13.58 -4.57 1.30
C TRP A 440 -12.85 -4.53 -0.05
N VAL A 441 -13.61 -4.60 -1.14
CA VAL A 441 -13.07 -4.60 -2.51
C VAL A 441 -12.52 -3.21 -2.86
N PHE A 442 -11.20 -3.09 -3.03
CA PHE A 442 -10.57 -1.85 -3.50
C PHE A 442 -10.92 -1.53 -4.94
N THR A 443 -10.95 -2.56 -5.77
CA THR A 443 -11.22 -2.44 -7.21
C THR A 443 -11.81 -3.70 -7.81
N GLU A 444 -12.72 -3.52 -8.77
CA GLU A 444 -13.20 -4.58 -9.66
C GLU A 444 -13.13 -4.09 -11.12
N GLN A 445 -12.13 -4.58 -11.85
CA GLN A 445 -11.83 -4.16 -13.21
C GLN A 445 -12.07 -5.29 -14.19
N SER A 446 -12.60 -4.95 -15.37
CA SER A 446 -12.73 -5.87 -16.51
C SER A 446 -11.92 -5.37 -17.70
N GLY A 447 -11.47 -6.29 -18.54
CA GLY A 447 -10.59 -6.00 -19.67
C GLY A 447 -9.11 -6.09 -19.31
N ARG A 448 -8.26 -5.38 -20.07
CA ARG A 448 -6.80 -5.37 -19.89
C ARG A 448 -6.37 -4.10 -19.16
N GLY A 449 -5.52 -4.25 -18.15
CA GLY A 449 -5.02 -3.13 -17.37
C GLY A 449 -3.87 -3.52 -16.44
N LYS A 450 -3.53 -2.58 -15.56
CA LYS A 450 -2.47 -2.70 -14.56
C LYS A 450 -2.84 -1.89 -13.33
N PHE A 451 -2.99 -2.56 -12.20
CA PHE A 451 -3.25 -1.94 -10.92
C PHE A 451 -1.95 -1.41 -10.29
N MET A 452 -2.03 -0.21 -9.74
CA MET A 452 -0.89 0.57 -9.27
C MET A 452 -0.93 0.84 -7.76
N GLY A 453 -2.00 0.47 -7.05
CA GLY A 453 -2.08 0.61 -5.59
C GLY A 453 -3.29 1.39 -5.12
N VAL A 454 -3.26 1.75 -3.83
CA VAL A 454 -4.38 2.39 -3.13
C VAL A 454 -3.92 3.46 -2.14
N THR A 455 -4.82 4.37 -1.84
CA THR A 455 -4.87 5.14 -0.59
C THR A 455 -6.15 4.77 0.15
N SER A 456 -6.05 4.47 1.44
CA SER A 456 -7.16 4.03 2.28
C SER A 456 -7.20 4.80 3.60
N ALA A 457 -8.36 5.32 3.97
CA ALA A 457 -8.68 5.75 5.32
C ALA A 457 -9.58 4.70 5.99
N MET A 458 -9.23 4.30 7.20
CA MET A 458 -9.84 3.20 7.93
C MET A 458 -10.24 3.70 9.32
N THR A 459 -11.51 3.58 9.66
CA THR A 459 -12.06 3.97 10.96
C THR A 459 -12.53 2.73 11.70
N GLY A 460 -11.85 2.36 12.79
CA GLY A 460 -12.30 1.29 13.67
C GLY A 460 -13.55 1.69 14.44
N LEU A 461 -14.55 0.81 14.49
CA LEU A 461 -15.83 1.05 15.18
C LEU A 461 -16.01 0.20 16.43
N THR A 462 -14.98 -0.56 16.82
CA THR A 462 -15.00 -1.40 18.02
C THR A 462 -14.30 -0.69 19.18
N PRO A 463 -14.93 -0.58 20.36
CA PRO A 463 -14.25 -0.10 21.57
C PRO A 463 -13.18 -1.10 22.00
N GLY A 464 -12.04 -0.60 22.46
CA GLY A 464 -10.94 -1.47 22.85
C GLY A 464 -9.82 -0.75 23.58
N ASP A 465 -8.73 -1.48 23.79
CA ASP A 465 -7.41 -1.01 24.20
C ASP A 465 -6.34 -1.67 23.30
N ASP A 466 -5.05 -1.50 23.60
CA ASP A 466 -3.97 -2.09 22.79
C ASP A 466 -3.61 -3.53 23.23
N SER A 467 -4.49 -4.22 23.98
CA SER A 467 -4.24 -5.60 24.41
C SER A 467 -4.60 -6.62 23.32
N ALA A 468 -3.94 -7.77 23.35
CA ALA A 468 -4.18 -8.87 22.41
C ALA A 468 -5.61 -9.44 22.43
N PHE A 469 -6.41 -9.16 23.47
CA PHE A 469 -7.77 -9.69 23.62
C PHE A 469 -8.87 -8.67 23.30
N ASN A 470 -8.53 -7.39 23.19
CA ASN A 470 -9.49 -6.30 23.03
C ASN A 470 -8.93 -5.19 22.13
N ASN A 471 -8.18 -5.59 21.11
CA ASN A 471 -7.40 -4.68 20.29
C ASN A 471 -8.30 -3.67 19.56
N ILE A 472 -8.19 -2.40 19.93
CA ILE A 472 -8.90 -1.27 19.32
C ILE A 472 -8.58 -1.11 17.82
N ARG A 473 -7.47 -1.70 17.36
CA ARG A 473 -7.00 -1.72 15.97
C ARG A 473 -7.13 -3.09 15.32
N GLY A 474 -7.92 -4.01 15.90
CA GLY A 474 -8.11 -5.35 15.34
C GLY A 474 -8.72 -5.35 13.93
N TYR A 475 -9.25 -4.23 13.42
CA TYR A 475 -9.66 -4.11 12.02
C TYR A 475 -8.49 -4.21 11.02
N LEU A 476 -7.25 -4.00 11.50
CA LEU A 476 -6.04 -4.11 10.69
C LEU A 476 -5.58 -5.57 10.49
N GLU A 477 -6.18 -6.56 11.12
CA GLU A 477 -5.79 -7.98 10.94
C GLU A 477 -6.25 -8.59 9.61
N GLY A 478 -6.99 -7.84 8.78
CA GLY A 478 -7.55 -8.43 7.56
C GLY A 478 -6.50 -8.63 6.48
N ASP A 479 -6.53 -9.79 5.82
CA ASP A 479 -5.65 -10.14 4.70
C ASP A 479 -6.08 -9.50 3.38
N GLU A 480 -5.11 -9.04 2.57
CA GLU A 480 -5.38 -8.63 1.20
C GLU A 480 -5.52 -9.83 0.26
N ARG A 481 -6.47 -9.76 -0.68
CA ARG A 481 -6.73 -10.85 -1.65
C ARG A 481 -6.94 -10.33 -3.06
N ALA A 482 -6.16 -10.84 -4.02
CA ALA A 482 -6.36 -10.57 -5.44
C ALA A 482 -6.69 -11.82 -6.26
N VAL A 483 -7.78 -11.74 -7.00
CA VAL A 483 -8.15 -12.66 -8.08
C VAL A 483 -7.82 -11.99 -9.40
N ILE A 484 -6.83 -12.54 -10.11
CA ILE A 484 -6.27 -11.98 -11.35
C ILE A 484 -6.69 -12.87 -12.52
N ASP A 485 -7.25 -12.26 -13.56
CA ASP A 485 -7.77 -12.90 -14.77
C ASP A 485 -8.78 -14.01 -14.47
N SER A 486 -8.73 -15.10 -15.23
CA SER A 486 -9.58 -16.28 -15.05
C SER A 486 -8.98 -17.30 -14.07
N ALA A 487 -8.09 -16.87 -13.17
CA ALA A 487 -7.54 -17.75 -12.16
C ALA A 487 -8.65 -18.23 -11.23
N ASN A 488 -8.73 -19.55 -11.04
CA ASN A 488 -9.66 -20.17 -10.08
C ASN A 488 -9.13 -20.08 -8.63
N THR A 489 -7.98 -19.43 -8.42
CA THR A 489 -7.29 -19.32 -7.14
C THR A 489 -6.82 -17.89 -6.93
N VAL A 490 -6.77 -17.45 -5.67
CA VAL A 490 -6.18 -16.17 -5.26
C VAL A 490 -4.68 -16.20 -5.59
N GLY A 491 -4.22 -15.31 -6.47
CA GLY A 491 -2.82 -15.22 -6.89
C GLY A 491 -1.97 -14.35 -5.97
N PHE A 492 -2.62 -13.59 -5.10
CA PHE A 492 -2.02 -12.65 -4.16
C PHE A 492 -2.81 -12.72 -2.85
N HIS A 493 -2.19 -13.23 -1.78
CA HIS A 493 -2.83 -13.39 -0.48
C HIS A 493 -1.92 -12.87 0.64
N GLY A 494 -2.48 -12.02 1.49
CA GLY A 494 -1.83 -11.29 2.56
C GLY A 494 -1.62 -12.01 3.86
N THR A 495 -1.36 -11.21 4.89
CA THR A 495 -1.27 -11.64 6.29
C THR A 495 -1.81 -10.60 7.29
N GLY A 496 -2.29 -9.46 6.79
CA GLY A 496 -2.74 -8.33 7.59
C GLY A 496 -2.79 -7.03 6.78
N THR A 497 -3.58 -6.08 7.23
CA THR A 497 -3.79 -4.79 6.56
C THR A 497 -2.56 -3.91 6.72
N GLU A 498 -1.97 -3.81 7.92
CA GLU A 498 -0.70 -3.08 8.07
C GLU A 498 0.44 -3.75 7.30
N ASP A 499 0.40 -5.08 7.19
CA ASP A 499 1.38 -5.88 6.46
C ASP A 499 1.30 -5.57 4.96
N TYR A 500 0.09 -5.47 4.40
CA TYR A 500 -0.11 -4.98 3.03
C TYR A 500 0.45 -3.57 2.84
N PHE A 501 0.28 -2.66 3.80
CA PHE A 501 0.90 -1.34 3.74
C PHE A 501 2.40 -1.34 4.11
N GLU A 502 2.98 -2.54 4.25
CA GLU A 502 4.39 -2.81 4.54
C GLU A 502 4.88 -2.23 5.88
N GLY A 503 3.94 -1.99 6.79
CA GLY A 503 4.18 -1.79 8.22
C GLY A 503 4.18 -3.11 8.97
N GLY A 504 3.87 -3.09 10.26
CA GLY A 504 3.75 -4.29 11.07
C GLY A 504 3.39 -3.96 12.51
N TRP A 505 2.77 -4.91 13.20
CA TRP A 505 2.34 -4.73 14.60
C TRP A 505 1.46 -3.50 14.77
N TYR A 506 0.47 -3.34 13.89
CA TYR A 506 -0.40 -2.16 13.86
C TYR A 506 0.40 -0.85 13.78
N PHE A 507 1.41 -0.76 12.93
CA PHE A 507 2.23 0.45 12.78
C PHE A 507 2.81 0.96 14.12
N ASN A 508 3.52 0.10 14.85
CA ASN A 508 3.98 0.35 16.23
C ASN A 508 5.10 1.41 16.38
N ARG A 509 5.47 2.15 15.33
CA ARG A 509 6.31 3.37 15.40
C ARG A 509 5.56 4.64 15.00
N GLY A 510 4.24 4.54 14.84
CA GLY A 510 3.37 5.66 14.45
C GLY A 510 3.41 5.96 12.95
N PRO A 511 2.89 7.13 12.56
CA PRO A 511 2.81 7.53 11.16
C PRO A 511 4.17 7.70 10.46
N PHE A 512 4.22 7.37 9.18
CA PHE A 512 5.38 7.52 8.30
C PHE A 512 4.95 7.70 6.85
N SER A 513 5.85 8.21 6.01
CA SER A 513 5.63 8.35 4.57
C SER A 513 6.92 8.11 3.79
N ASN A 514 6.92 7.06 2.97
CA ASN A 514 8.02 6.65 2.10
C ASN A 514 7.63 6.74 0.62
N ALA A 515 8.61 6.55 -0.26
CA ALA A 515 8.45 6.60 -1.71
C ALA A 515 7.30 5.72 -2.27
N GLN A 516 7.05 4.54 -1.69
CA GLN A 516 6.06 3.57 -2.20
C GLN A 516 4.96 3.21 -1.19
N ASN A 517 5.12 3.53 0.10
CA ASN A 517 4.17 3.16 1.15
C ASN A 517 4.14 4.20 2.29
N GLY A 518 3.11 4.16 3.11
CA GLY A 518 2.99 5.03 4.28
C GLY A 518 1.75 4.72 5.12
N ASN A 519 1.83 5.02 6.42
CA ASN A 519 0.68 5.27 7.28
C ASN A 519 0.73 6.75 7.65
N THR A 520 0.05 7.62 6.91
CA THR A 520 0.22 9.07 6.96
C THR A 520 -0.44 9.70 8.18
N ALA A 521 -1.46 9.05 8.74
CA ALA A 521 -2.18 9.54 9.91
C ALA A 521 -2.59 8.40 10.83
N HIS A 522 -2.51 8.65 12.14
CA HIS A 522 -3.12 7.83 13.16
C HIS A 522 -3.86 8.75 14.14
N GLU A 523 -5.17 8.61 14.20
CA GLU A 523 -6.04 9.39 15.08
C GLU A 523 -6.68 8.51 16.14
N LEU A 524 -6.82 9.06 17.34
CA LEU A 524 -7.39 8.37 18.49
C LEU A 524 -8.45 9.25 19.13
N ARG A 525 -9.69 8.73 19.19
CA ARG A 525 -10.81 9.31 19.94
C ARG A 525 -11.06 10.79 19.60
N THR A 526 -11.02 11.14 18.31
CA THR A 526 -11.45 12.44 17.79
C THR A 526 -12.95 12.40 17.47
N PRO A 527 -13.64 13.54 17.26
CA PRO A 527 -15.07 13.54 16.92
C PRO A 527 -15.42 12.68 15.70
N ASP A 528 -14.55 12.66 14.69
CA ASP A 528 -14.73 11.89 13.45
C ASP A 528 -14.00 10.54 13.47
N CYS A 529 -13.19 10.30 14.51
CA CYS A 529 -12.55 9.03 14.82
C CYS A 529 -12.91 8.52 16.23
N PRO A 530 -14.01 7.78 16.42
CA PRO A 530 -14.51 7.42 17.74
C PRO A 530 -13.53 6.57 18.57
N PHE A 531 -12.72 5.73 17.92
CA PHE A 531 -11.81 4.80 18.57
C PHE A 531 -10.37 4.95 18.07
N SER A 532 -10.06 4.34 16.93
CA SER A 532 -8.75 4.44 16.27
C SER A 532 -8.93 4.48 14.76
N CYS A 533 -8.22 5.37 14.08
CA CYS A 533 -8.30 5.53 12.64
C CYS A 533 -6.93 5.67 12.03
N ASP A 534 -6.74 5.08 10.87
CA ASP A 534 -5.50 5.08 10.13
C ASP A 534 -5.74 5.56 8.70
N SER A 535 -4.78 6.30 8.16
CA SER A 535 -4.72 6.63 6.74
C SER A 535 -3.43 6.08 6.18
N ALA A 536 -3.52 5.20 5.19
CA ALA A 536 -2.36 4.53 4.62
C ALA A 536 -2.40 4.53 3.09
N TYR A 537 -1.23 4.45 2.46
CA TYR A 537 -1.11 4.23 1.03
C TYR A 537 -0.04 3.18 0.73
N ARG A 538 -0.25 2.45 -0.37
CA ARG A 538 0.77 1.63 -1.01
C ARG A 538 0.62 1.77 -2.50
N PHE A 539 1.71 2.13 -3.17
CA PHE A 539 1.82 2.18 -4.62
C PHE A 539 2.77 1.09 -5.10
N HIS A 540 2.28 0.24 -5.97
CA HIS A 540 3.03 -0.86 -6.55
C HIS A 540 3.82 -0.37 -7.76
N VAL A 541 5.16 -0.48 -7.72
CA VAL A 541 6.03 -0.01 -8.81
C VAL A 541 6.63 -1.20 -9.56
N ALA A 542 7.60 -1.88 -8.96
CA ALA A 542 8.13 -3.14 -9.49
C ALA A 542 7.14 -4.29 -9.33
N ASP A 543 6.25 -4.20 -8.33
CA ASP A 543 5.24 -5.19 -7.97
C ASP A 543 3.83 -4.83 -8.49
N ALA A 544 3.73 -3.97 -9.51
CA ALA A 544 2.44 -3.63 -10.13
C ALA A 544 1.71 -4.89 -10.64
N ILE A 545 0.39 -4.90 -10.59
CA ILE A 545 -0.42 -6.10 -10.88
C ILE A 545 -1.10 -5.95 -12.24
N PRO A 546 -0.52 -6.48 -13.33
CA PRO A 546 -1.18 -6.50 -14.63
C PRO A 546 -2.28 -7.55 -14.68
N PHE A 547 -3.31 -7.28 -15.47
CA PHE A 547 -4.41 -8.20 -15.75
C PHE A 547 -4.81 -8.07 -17.23
N GLN A 548 -5.17 -9.20 -17.85
CA GLN A 548 -5.54 -9.28 -19.27
C GLN A 548 -7.05 -9.34 -19.50
N SER A 549 -7.82 -9.77 -18.50
CA SER A 549 -9.26 -9.93 -18.59
C SER A 549 -10.04 -9.41 -17.37
N ARG A 550 -9.52 -9.56 -16.14
CA ARG A 550 -10.22 -9.11 -14.93
C ARG A 550 -9.27 -8.95 -13.75
N LEU A 551 -9.57 -8.03 -12.85
CA LEU A 551 -8.98 -7.97 -11.52
C LEU A 551 -10.08 -7.74 -10.49
N VAL A 552 -10.07 -8.52 -9.41
CA VAL A 552 -10.70 -8.13 -8.15
C VAL A 552 -9.62 -8.13 -7.09
N PHE A 553 -9.46 -7.01 -6.41
CA PHE A 553 -8.54 -6.87 -5.31
C PHE A 553 -9.27 -6.21 -4.15
N GLY A 554 -9.25 -6.84 -2.99
CA GLY A 554 -9.78 -6.30 -1.74
C GLY A 554 -8.98 -6.74 -0.54
N MET A 555 -9.57 -6.48 0.62
CA MET A 555 -8.99 -6.73 1.93
C MET A 555 -10.07 -7.24 2.87
N GLU A 556 -9.75 -8.24 3.68
CA GLU A 556 -10.60 -8.58 4.82
C GLU A 556 -10.61 -7.44 5.86
N HIS A 557 -11.52 -7.48 6.80
CA HIS A 557 -11.56 -6.48 7.88
C HIS A 557 -11.53 -7.16 9.24
N GLY A 558 -10.31 -7.29 9.78
CA GLY A 558 -10.03 -8.01 11.00
C GLY A 558 -9.83 -9.52 10.82
N PRO A 559 -9.59 -10.25 11.92
CA PRO A 559 -8.92 -11.55 11.87
C PRO A 559 -9.75 -12.67 11.25
N LEU A 560 -11.08 -12.50 11.18
CA LEU A 560 -11.97 -13.45 10.51
C LEU A 560 -12.88 -12.72 9.53
N ASN A 561 -12.43 -11.57 9.02
CA ASN A 561 -13.22 -10.67 8.18
C ASN A 561 -14.51 -10.21 8.87
N ASP A 562 -14.44 -9.86 10.15
CA ASP A 562 -15.58 -9.74 11.05
C ASP A 562 -15.63 -8.43 11.85
N MET A 563 -14.56 -7.63 11.80
CA MET A 563 -14.45 -6.42 12.62
C MET A 563 -15.27 -5.26 12.03
N PRO A 564 -16.16 -4.63 12.82
CA PRO A 564 -16.83 -3.40 12.41
C PRO A 564 -15.84 -2.27 12.17
N ALA A 565 -15.82 -1.77 10.95
CA ALA A 565 -15.04 -0.61 10.56
C ALA A 565 -15.77 0.18 9.48
N ARG A 566 -15.28 1.39 9.20
CA ARG A 566 -15.66 2.18 8.02
C ARG A 566 -14.42 2.48 7.21
N TYR A 567 -14.38 2.01 5.98
CA TYR A 567 -13.26 2.23 5.08
C TYR A 567 -13.64 3.23 3.99
N SER A 568 -12.65 3.97 3.51
CA SER A 568 -12.69 4.83 2.33
C SER A 568 -11.44 4.53 1.53
N THR A 569 -11.56 4.04 0.31
CA THR A 569 -10.41 3.63 -0.50
C THR A 569 -10.49 4.25 -1.89
N GLY A 570 -9.39 4.89 -2.30
CA GLY A 570 -9.11 5.24 -3.68
C GLY A 570 -8.08 4.28 -4.27
N SER A 571 -8.45 3.50 -5.28
CA SER A 571 -7.53 2.69 -6.06
C SER A 571 -7.05 3.42 -7.32
N PHE A 572 -5.86 3.08 -7.79
CA PHE A 572 -5.25 3.69 -8.99
C PHE A 572 -4.82 2.61 -9.98
N HIS A 573 -5.09 2.85 -11.27
CA HIS A 573 -4.79 1.88 -12.32
C HIS A 573 -4.53 2.55 -13.68
N TYR A 574 -3.97 1.76 -14.59
CA TYR A 574 -3.99 2.01 -16.02
C TYR A 574 -4.84 0.95 -16.71
N ALA A 575 -5.84 1.34 -17.50
CA ALA A 575 -6.74 0.37 -18.15
C ALA A 575 -7.05 0.73 -19.60
N LYS A 576 -7.28 -0.30 -20.43
CA LYS A 576 -7.89 -0.12 -21.75
C LYS A 576 -9.34 0.32 -21.59
N ARG A 577 -9.84 1.07 -22.58
CA ARG A 577 -11.27 1.31 -22.71
C ARG A 577 -12.00 0.01 -23.03
N PRO A 578 -13.21 -0.19 -22.48
CA PRO A 578 -14.11 -1.21 -23.00
C PRO A 578 -14.33 -1.01 -24.50
N LEU A 579 -14.39 -2.11 -25.27
CA LEU A 579 -14.67 -2.02 -26.69
C LEU A 579 -16.08 -1.43 -26.90
N GLY A 580 -16.18 -0.24 -27.49
CA GLY A 580 -17.45 0.42 -27.83
C GLY A 580 -17.86 1.60 -26.94
N SER A 581 -17.01 2.04 -26.01
CA SER A 581 -17.20 3.26 -25.19
C SER A 581 -16.74 4.54 -25.87
#